data_AF-A0AAD9CYM0-F1
#
_entry.id   AF-A0AAD9CYM0-F1
#
_cell.length_a   1.000
_cell.length_b   1.000
_cell.length_c   1.000
_cell.angle_alpha   90.00
_cell.angle_beta   90.00
_cell.angle_gamma   90.00
#
_symmetry.space_group_name_H-M   'P 1'
#
loop_
_entity.id
_entity.type
_entity.pdbx_description
1 polymer ?
#
loop_
_entity_poly.entity_id
_entity_poly.type
_entity_poly.pdbx_seq_one_letter_code
_entity_poly.pdbx_strand_id
1 'polypeptide(L)'
;MINIVLICIGFVIGAGSKHGPSQSGSTLSLLTDPGFILGIASTFTTALESIVVKHYGVKMTVYRAVYVTSLAGFLAFSALSFVTGGTQEFMALVESTRSATASAVAHGTQKSFYSNIVIPIVVSGSAYYLVSLAAVLQITVTSPVTHTISTAVRGVLQSLLAVLLLPNESLPLPAIVSIVFILTGSAGYTWQKEQDRKNKGTQAAPGRA
;
A
#
# COMPACT_ATOMS: atom_id res chain seq x y z
N MET A 1 21.82 2.42 -8.88
CA MET A 1 21.43 1.00 -8.76
C MET A 1 21.68 0.41 -7.37
N ILE A 2 22.79 0.75 -6.69
CA ILE A 2 23.15 0.22 -5.36
C ILE A 2 22.06 0.43 -4.28
N ASN A 3 21.40 1.60 -4.28
CA ASN A 3 20.33 1.90 -3.31
C ASN A 3 19.07 1.04 -3.49
N ILE A 4 18.78 0.61 -4.72
CA ILE A 4 17.63 -0.27 -5.01
C ILE A 4 17.90 -1.68 -4.50
N VAL A 5 19.15 -2.17 -4.67
CA VAL A 5 19.58 -3.46 -4.11
C VAL A 5 19.49 -3.44 -2.59
N LEU A 6 19.85 -2.32 -1.95
CA LEU A 6 19.74 -2.15 -0.51
C LEU A 6 18.28 -2.25 -0.03
N ILE A 7 17.34 -1.61 -0.73
CA ILE A 7 15.90 -1.74 -0.44
C ILE A 7 15.42 -3.19 -0.58
N CYS A 8 15.85 -3.90 -1.63
CA CYS A 8 15.51 -5.31 -1.83
C CYS A 8 16.06 -6.21 -0.72
N ILE A 9 17.29 -5.99 -0.26
CA ILE A 9 17.89 -6.72 0.88
C ILE A 9 17.07 -6.48 2.14
N GLY A 10 16.68 -5.23 2.41
CA GLY A 10 15.79 -4.88 3.53
C GLY A 10 14.46 -5.62 3.47
N PHE A 11 13.86 -5.73 2.29
CA PHE A 11 12.63 -6.49 2.09
C PHE A 11 12.82 -8.00 2.34
N VAL A 12 13.91 -8.60 1.84
CA VAL A 12 14.21 -10.02 2.04
C VAL A 12 14.42 -10.34 3.52
N ILE A 13 15.14 -9.49 4.25
CA ILE A 13 15.35 -9.64 5.70
C ILE A 13 14.01 -9.54 6.46
N GLY A 14 13.14 -8.61 6.06
CA GLY A 14 11.81 -8.46 6.64
C GLY A 14 10.89 -9.64 6.35
N ALA A 15 10.84 -10.12 5.10
CA ALA A 15 10.02 -11.24 4.66
C ALA A 15 10.46 -12.57 5.30
N GLY A 16 11.77 -12.78 5.46
CA GLY A 16 12.33 -13.97 6.11
C GLY A 16 12.02 -14.07 7.61
N SER A 17 11.54 -13.00 8.23
CA SER A 17 11.43 -12.89 9.68
C SER A 17 10.03 -13.02 10.25
N LYS A 18 8.99 -13.13 9.40
CA LYS A 18 7.63 -13.46 9.82
C LYS A 18 7.45 -14.93 10.25
N HIS A 19 8.50 -15.75 10.14
CA HIS A 19 8.53 -17.12 10.65
C HIS A 19 9.53 -17.17 11.81
N GLY A 20 9.03 -17.19 13.05
CA GLY A 20 9.85 -17.40 14.23
C GLY A 20 10.57 -18.76 14.22
N PRO A 21 11.51 -19.02 15.14
CA PRO A 21 12.41 -20.19 15.15
C PRO A 21 11.74 -21.58 15.30
N SER A 22 10.42 -21.69 15.16
CA SER A 22 9.67 -22.94 15.40
C SER A 22 9.17 -23.66 14.14
N GLN A 23 9.44 -23.15 12.94
CA GLN A 23 9.31 -23.96 11.72
C GLN A 23 10.67 -24.06 11.01
N SER A 24 11.31 -25.22 11.17
CA SER A 24 12.36 -25.72 10.27
C SER A 24 11.79 -26.01 8.87
N GLY A 25 11.10 -25.06 8.26
CA GLY A 25 10.64 -25.11 6.89
C GLY A 25 11.72 -24.51 5.99
N SER A 26 12.31 -25.33 5.12
CA SER A 26 13.25 -24.92 4.08
C SER A 26 12.72 -23.70 3.30
N THR A 27 13.57 -22.95 2.62
CA THR A 27 13.23 -21.85 1.68
C THR A 27 12.09 -22.18 0.70
N LEU A 28 11.79 -23.45 0.49
CA LEU A 28 10.65 -23.97 -0.25
C LEU A 28 9.27 -23.67 0.39
N SER A 29 9.16 -23.63 1.72
CA SER A 29 7.90 -23.28 2.43
C SER A 29 7.53 -21.81 2.24
N LEU A 30 8.52 -20.91 2.13
CA LEU A 30 8.31 -19.49 1.78
C LEU A 30 7.71 -19.32 0.39
N LEU A 31 8.06 -20.19 -0.56
CA LEU A 31 7.53 -20.18 -1.93
C LEU A 31 6.13 -20.79 -2.03
N THR A 32 5.69 -21.55 -1.02
CA THR A 32 4.40 -22.25 -1.02
C THR A 32 3.34 -21.52 -0.19
N ASP A 33 3.74 -20.52 0.61
CA ASP A 33 2.78 -19.70 1.35
C ASP A 33 1.92 -18.86 0.37
N PRO A 34 0.59 -19.03 0.38
CA PRO A 34 -0.29 -18.33 -0.54
C PRO A 34 -0.21 -16.81 -0.37
N GLY A 35 0.10 -16.31 0.83
CA GLY A 35 0.27 -14.89 1.09
C GLY A 35 1.51 -14.31 0.42
N PHE A 36 2.62 -15.04 0.42
CA PHE A 36 3.84 -14.62 -0.28
C PHE A 36 3.63 -14.57 -1.81
N ILE A 37 3.00 -15.61 -2.39
CA ILE A 37 2.69 -15.65 -3.84
C ILE A 37 1.73 -14.51 -4.23
N LEU A 38 0.68 -14.29 -3.44
CA LEU A 38 -0.26 -13.19 -3.65
C LEU A 38 0.41 -11.81 -3.53
N GLY A 39 1.40 -11.68 -2.65
CA GLY A 39 2.21 -10.47 -2.52
C GLY A 39 3.04 -10.16 -3.78
N ILE A 40 3.66 -11.17 -4.38
CA ILE A 40 4.40 -11.03 -5.64
C ILE A 40 3.44 -10.67 -6.79
N ALA A 41 2.33 -11.39 -6.90
CA ALA A 41 1.31 -11.14 -7.93
C ALA A 41 0.73 -9.71 -7.83
N SER A 42 0.51 -9.22 -6.60
CA SER A 42 0.06 -7.86 -6.33
C SER A 42 1.09 -6.81 -6.74
N THR A 43 2.39 -7.07 -6.50
CA THR A 43 3.48 -6.17 -6.91
C THR A 43 3.56 -6.05 -8.43
N PHE A 44 3.42 -7.17 -9.15
CA PHE A 44 3.39 -7.18 -10.60
C PHE A 44 2.20 -6.40 -11.16
N THR A 45 1.01 -6.62 -10.58
CA THR A 45 -0.21 -5.89 -10.95
C THR A 45 -0.06 -4.38 -10.73
N THR A 46 0.49 -3.97 -9.58
CA THR A 46 0.74 -2.55 -9.25
C THR A 46 1.76 -1.91 -10.21
N ALA A 47 2.78 -2.66 -10.61
CA ALA A 47 3.77 -2.19 -11.58
C ALA A 47 3.15 -1.99 -12.98
N LEU A 48 2.35 -2.95 -13.44
CA LEU A 48 1.60 -2.85 -14.69
C LEU A 48 0.63 -1.66 -14.68
N GLU A 49 -0.16 -1.51 -13.62
CA GLU A 49 -1.08 -0.39 -13.46
C GLU A 49 -0.34 0.95 -13.54
N SER A 50 0.79 1.06 -12.84
CA SER A 50 1.61 2.28 -12.85
C SER A 50 2.14 2.62 -14.26
N ILE A 51 2.49 1.61 -15.06
CA ILE A 51 2.95 1.79 -16.45
C ILE A 51 1.79 2.16 -17.38
N VAL A 52 0.66 1.46 -17.26
CA VAL A 52 -0.55 1.70 -18.05
C VAL A 52 -1.07 3.11 -17.79
N VAL A 53 -1.24 3.51 -16.52
CA VAL A 53 -1.66 4.86 -16.14
C VAL A 53 -0.70 5.92 -16.67
N LYS A 54 0.62 5.67 -16.63
CA LYS A 54 1.62 6.58 -17.22
C LYS A 54 1.47 6.71 -18.73
N HIS A 55 1.24 5.61 -19.44
CA HIS A 55 1.10 5.58 -20.90
C HIS A 55 -0.17 6.28 -21.38
N TYR A 56 -1.31 6.02 -20.72
CA TYR A 56 -2.60 6.61 -21.08
C TYR A 56 -2.81 8.02 -20.51
N GLY A 57 -2.17 8.35 -19.38
CA GLY A 57 -2.26 9.66 -18.72
C GLY A 57 -1.65 10.81 -19.52
N VAL A 58 -0.72 10.54 -20.45
CA VAL A 58 -0.17 11.55 -21.37
C VAL A 58 -1.15 11.90 -22.50
N LYS A 59 -2.09 10.99 -22.84
CA LYS A 59 -3.05 11.17 -23.93
C LYS A 59 -4.45 11.61 -23.48
N MET A 60 -4.77 11.55 -22.19
CA MET A 60 -6.12 11.81 -21.66
C MET A 60 -6.11 12.86 -20.54
N THR A 61 -7.20 13.63 -20.42
CA THR A 61 -7.45 14.51 -19.28
C THR A 61 -7.44 13.72 -17.97
N VAL A 62 -6.73 14.23 -16.95
CA VAL A 62 -6.53 13.59 -15.63
C VAL A 62 -7.80 13.00 -15.02
N TYR A 63 -8.94 13.69 -15.16
CA TYR A 63 -10.23 13.21 -14.67
C TYR A 63 -10.68 11.87 -15.27
N ARG A 64 -10.43 11.64 -16.58
CA ARG A 64 -10.77 10.36 -17.22
C ARG A 64 -9.84 9.24 -16.77
N ALA A 65 -8.56 9.54 -16.53
CA ALA A 65 -7.63 8.56 -16.00
C ALA A 65 -8.11 8.06 -14.62
N VAL A 66 -8.41 8.99 -13.71
CA VAL A 66 -8.94 8.64 -12.37
C VAL A 66 -10.23 7.84 -12.47
N TYR A 67 -11.20 8.30 -13.27
CA TYR A 67 -12.48 7.62 -13.40
C TYR A 67 -12.32 6.18 -13.90
N VAL A 68 -11.46 5.95 -14.90
CA VAL A 68 -11.20 4.61 -15.44
C VAL A 68 -10.49 3.73 -14.41
N THR A 69 -9.50 4.23 -13.67
CA THR A 69 -8.80 3.43 -12.66
C THR A 69 -9.70 3.11 -11.47
N SER A 70 -10.52 4.05 -11.01
CA SER A 70 -11.48 3.83 -9.94
C SER A 70 -12.60 2.87 -10.35
N LEU A 71 -13.08 2.95 -11.60
CA LEU A 71 -14.08 2.02 -12.14
C LEU A 71 -13.51 0.61 -12.31
N ALA A 72 -12.29 0.49 -12.84
CA ALA A 72 -11.60 -0.78 -12.94
C ALA A 72 -11.35 -1.40 -11.56
N GLY A 73 -10.92 -0.59 -10.58
CA GLY A 73 -10.77 -1.01 -9.19
C GLY A 73 -12.10 -1.50 -8.59
N PHE A 74 -13.18 -0.77 -8.80
CA PHE A 74 -14.51 -1.17 -8.33
C PHE A 74 -14.94 -2.52 -8.94
N LEU A 75 -14.79 -2.69 -10.26
CA LEU A 75 -15.15 -3.94 -10.95
C LEU A 75 -14.27 -5.11 -10.50
N ALA A 76 -12.95 -4.89 -10.38
CA ALA A 76 -12.02 -5.93 -9.97
C ALA A 76 -12.26 -6.34 -8.51
N PHE A 77 -12.40 -5.39 -7.58
CA PHE A 77 -12.69 -5.69 -6.17
C PHE A 77 -14.08 -6.30 -6.00
N SER A 78 -15.08 -5.87 -6.78
CA SER A 78 -16.42 -6.46 -6.73
C SER A 78 -16.43 -7.90 -7.25
N ALA A 79 -15.79 -8.16 -8.39
CA ALA A 79 -15.65 -9.51 -8.94
C ALA A 79 -14.86 -10.42 -7.99
N LEU A 80 -13.74 -9.92 -7.44
CA LEU A 80 -12.93 -10.67 -6.48
C LEU A 80 -13.70 -10.96 -5.19
N SER A 81 -14.47 -9.99 -4.68
CA SER A 81 -15.30 -10.16 -3.47
C SER A 81 -16.38 -11.22 -3.69
N PHE A 82 -16.95 -11.30 -4.90
CA PHE A 82 -17.92 -12.33 -5.25
C PHE A 82 -17.29 -13.73 -5.34
N VAL A 83 -16.13 -13.86 -5.99
CA VAL A 83 -15.43 -15.14 -6.18
C VAL A 83 -14.87 -15.69 -4.85
N THR A 84 -14.41 -14.82 -3.97
CA THR A 84 -13.77 -15.21 -2.70
C THR A 84 -14.78 -15.49 -1.58
N GLY A 85 -16.09 -15.35 -1.84
CA GLY A 85 -17.13 -15.50 -0.81
C GLY A 85 -17.21 -14.32 0.18
N GLY A 86 -16.60 -13.19 -0.13
CA GLY A 86 -16.57 -12.01 0.74
C GLY A 86 -17.96 -11.43 1.04
N THR A 87 -18.94 -11.69 0.18
CA THR A 87 -20.34 -11.35 0.42
C THR A 87 -20.95 -12.14 1.58
N GLN A 88 -20.55 -13.40 1.77
CA GLN A 88 -21.05 -14.25 2.85
C GLN A 88 -20.44 -13.83 4.20
N GLU A 89 -19.13 -13.57 4.22
CA GLU A 89 -18.43 -13.04 5.40
C GLU A 89 -18.97 -11.66 5.81
N PHE A 90 -19.26 -10.79 4.83
CA PHE A 90 -19.87 -9.49 5.11
C PHE A 90 -21.27 -9.63 5.71
N MET A 91 -22.11 -10.53 5.19
CA MET A 91 -23.43 -10.78 5.75
C MET A 91 -23.35 -11.38 7.16
N ALA A 92 -22.38 -12.27 7.42
CA ALA A 92 -22.11 -12.80 8.75
C ALA A 92 -21.65 -11.70 9.72
N LEU A 93 -20.80 -10.76 9.28
CA LEU A 93 -20.36 -9.62 10.07
C LEU A 93 -21.52 -8.65 10.37
N VAL A 94 -22.39 -8.40 9.39
CA VAL A 94 -23.58 -7.56 9.56
C VAL A 94 -24.53 -8.18 10.57
N GLU A 95 -24.78 -9.49 10.50
CA GLU A 95 -25.65 -10.19 11.45
C GLU A 95 -25.05 -10.25 12.86
N SER A 96 -23.74 -10.51 12.96
CA SER A 96 -23.00 -10.49 14.23
C SER A 96 -23.03 -9.09 14.88
N THR A 97 -22.97 -8.04 14.06
CA THR A 97 -23.03 -6.65 14.58
C THR A 97 -24.46 -6.24 14.93
N ARG A 98 -25.46 -6.73 14.20
CA ARG A 98 -26.88 -6.48 14.48
C ARG A 98 -27.30 -7.11 15.81
N SER A 99 -26.89 -8.36 16.04
CA SER A 99 -27.13 -9.07 17.29
C SER A 99 -26.35 -8.46 18.47
N ALA A 100 -25.10 -8.04 18.28
CA ALA A 100 -24.33 -7.31 19.30
C ALA A 100 -24.91 -5.92 19.62
N THR A 101 -25.50 -5.24 18.64
CA THR A 101 -26.18 -3.96 18.84
C THR A 101 -27.47 -4.15 19.64
N ALA A 102 -28.23 -5.22 19.37
CA ALA A 102 -29.47 -5.53 20.09
C ALA A 102 -29.21 -5.84 21.58
N SER A 103 -28.11 -6.53 21.90
CA SER A 103 -27.70 -6.81 23.29
C SER A 103 -27.08 -5.59 23.99
N ALA A 104 -26.37 -4.71 23.27
CA ALA A 104 -25.84 -3.46 23.82
C ALA A 104 -26.95 -2.46 24.19
N VAL A 105 -28.04 -2.42 23.43
CA VAL A 105 -29.25 -1.63 23.73
C VAL A 105 -29.94 -2.12 25.01
N ALA A 106 -29.96 -3.44 25.25
CA ALA A 106 -30.48 -4.01 26.50
C ALA A 106 -29.63 -3.61 27.74
N HIS A 107 -28.34 -3.34 27.55
CA HIS A 107 -27.40 -2.92 28.59
C HIS A 107 -27.23 -1.38 28.72
N GLY A 108 -28.10 -0.58 28.09
CA GLY A 108 -28.09 0.88 28.19
C GLY A 108 -26.94 1.58 27.47
N THR A 109 -26.12 0.85 26.70
CA THR A 109 -25.01 1.41 25.93
C THR A 109 -25.44 1.58 24.49
N GLN A 110 -25.90 2.79 24.14
CA GLN A 110 -26.51 3.11 22.85
C GLN A 110 -25.49 3.24 21.70
N LYS A 111 -24.64 2.22 21.45
CA LYS A 111 -23.82 2.19 20.23
C LYS A 111 -24.64 1.63 19.07
N SER A 112 -25.21 2.53 18.27
CA SER A 112 -26.08 2.17 17.15
C SER A 112 -25.31 1.49 16.01
N PHE A 113 -25.96 0.56 15.30
CA PHE A 113 -25.43 -0.15 14.12
C PHE A 113 -24.79 0.81 13.09
N TYR A 114 -25.42 1.97 12.91
CA TYR A 114 -24.92 3.05 12.05
C TYR A 114 -23.51 3.51 12.42
N SER A 115 -23.18 3.58 13.71
CA SER A 115 -21.88 4.07 14.17
C SER A 115 -20.74 3.06 14.01
N ASN A 116 -21.03 1.75 14.08
CA ASN A 116 -20.00 0.71 14.02
C ASN A 116 -19.77 0.17 12.60
N ILE A 117 -20.76 0.26 11.71
CA ILE A 117 -20.68 -0.32 10.35
C ILE A 117 -20.75 0.77 9.29
N VAL A 118 -21.82 1.58 9.28
CA VAL A 118 -22.08 2.51 8.16
C VAL A 118 -21.08 3.66 8.13
N ILE A 119 -20.85 4.32 9.27
CA ILE A 119 -19.87 5.42 9.36
C ILE A 119 -18.46 4.98 8.93
N PRO A 120 -17.86 3.90 9.48
CA PRO A 120 -16.52 3.51 9.08
C PRO A 120 -16.44 3.08 7.61
N ILE A 121 -17.48 2.46 7.03
CA ILE A 121 -17.50 2.13 5.60
C ILE A 121 -17.48 3.41 4.74
N VAL A 122 -18.30 4.40 5.08
CA VAL A 122 -18.36 5.66 4.32
C VAL A 122 -17.06 6.47 4.48
N VAL A 123 -16.51 6.54 5.69
CA VAL A 123 -15.25 7.25 5.96
C VAL A 123 -14.07 6.56 5.27
N SER A 124 -13.93 5.24 5.39
CA SER A 124 -12.86 4.51 4.71
C SER A 124 -12.98 4.54 3.19
N GLY A 125 -14.20 4.42 2.65
CA GLY A 125 -14.43 4.49 1.20
C GLY A 125 -14.11 5.87 0.61
N SER A 126 -14.54 6.94 1.29
CA SER A 126 -14.21 8.31 0.86
C SER A 126 -12.71 8.60 0.97
N ALA A 127 -12.06 8.19 2.06
CA ALA A 127 -10.61 8.32 2.21
C ALA A 127 -9.85 7.53 1.13
N TYR A 128 -10.29 6.31 0.81
CA TYR A 128 -9.70 5.49 -0.25
C TYR A 128 -9.80 6.15 -1.63
N TYR A 129 -10.97 6.73 -1.95
CA TYR A 129 -11.16 7.47 -3.19
C TYR A 129 -10.20 8.66 -3.31
N LEU A 130 -10.03 9.44 -2.23
CA LEU A 130 -9.08 10.56 -2.21
C LEU A 130 -7.62 10.10 -2.37
N VAL A 131 -7.25 8.97 -1.74
CA VAL A 131 -5.91 8.38 -1.89
C VAL A 131 -5.67 7.90 -3.32
N SER A 132 -6.66 7.28 -3.96
CA SER A 132 -6.59 6.84 -5.36
C SER A 132 -6.41 8.03 -6.31
N LEU A 133 -7.19 9.10 -6.11
CA LEU A 133 -7.03 10.38 -6.81
C LEU A 133 -5.61 10.95 -6.69
N ALA A 134 -5.11 11.04 -5.46
CA ALA A 134 -3.77 11.55 -5.18
C ALA A 134 -2.68 10.68 -5.83
N ALA A 135 -2.84 9.35 -5.83
CA ALA A 135 -1.90 8.43 -6.45
C ALA A 135 -1.80 8.64 -7.97
N VAL A 136 -2.94 8.75 -8.67
CA VAL A 136 -2.95 9.00 -10.14
C VAL A 136 -2.31 10.36 -10.48
N LEU A 137 -2.60 11.39 -9.69
CA LEU A 137 -1.95 12.71 -9.82
C LEU A 137 -0.43 12.59 -9.61
N GLN A 138 -0.01 11.84 -8.59
CA GLN A 138 1.40 11.63 -8.26
C GLN A 138 2.14 10.84 -9.36
N ILE A 139 1.52 9.81 -9.97
CA ILE A 139 2.08 9.07 -11.11
C ILE A 139 2.25 9.97 -12.33
N THR A 140 1.32 10.90 -12.53
CA THR A 140 1.36 11.82 -13.67
C THR A 140 2.58 12.74 -13.56
N VAL A 141 2.86 13.28 -12.37
CA VAL A 141 3.98 14.22 -12.13
C VAL A 141 5.33 13.55 -11.79
N THR A 142 5.34 12.26 -11.42
CA THR A 142 6.57 11.53 -11.06
C THR A 142 6.89 10.39 -12.02
N SER A 143 8.14 9.93 -12.11
CA SER A 143 8.46 8.70 -12.87
C SER A 143 7.88 7.46 -12.18
N PRO A 144 7.44 6.40 -12.90
CA PRO A 144 6.90 5.17 -12.29
C PRO A 144 7.81 4.58 -11.20
N VAL A 145 9.13 4.64 -11.38
CA VAL A 145 10.13 4.21 -10.40
C VAL A 145 10.10 5.03 -9.11
N THR A 146 9.81 6.33 -9.18
CA THR A 146 9.73 7.20 -7.99
C THR A 146 8.39 7.07 -7.30
N HIS A 147 7.33 6.84 -8.06
CA HIS A 147 6.03 6.51 -7.50
C HIS A 147 6.11 5.24 -6.63
N THR A 148 6.72 4.17 -7.14
CA THR A 148 6.86 2.92 -6.38
C THR A 148 7.75 3.06 -5.14
N ILE A 149 8.87 3.78 -5.24
CA ILE A 149 9.74 4.05 -4.07
C ILE A 149 9.02 4.91 -3.03
N SER A 150 8.31 5.96 -3.45
CA SER A 150 7.55 6.82 -2.53
C SER A 150 6.42 6.06 -1.84
N THR A 151 5.76 5.15 -2.54
CA THR A 151 4.73 4.28 -1.96
C THR A 151 5.34 3.31 -0.95
N ALA A 152 6.51 2.73 -1.23
CA ALA A 152 7.21 1.86 -0.30
C ALA A 152 7.59 2.59 1.01
N VAL A 153 8.13 3.81 0.90
CA VAL A 153 8.44 4.64 2.08
C VAL A 153 7.18 4.94 2.90
N ARG A 154 6.07 5.28 2.23
CA ARG A 154 4.79 5.54 2.90
C ARG A 154 4.30 4.33 3.71
N GLY A 155 4.40 3.13 3.13
CA GLY A 155 4.05 1.89 3.82
C GLY A 155 4.93 1.62 5.04
N VAL A 156 6.24 1.81 4.92
CA VAL A 156 7.21 1.62 6.00
C VAL A 156 7.03 2.64 7.13
N LEU A 157 6.78 3.91 6.79
CA LEU A 157 6.46 4.95 7.78
C LEU A 157 5.13 4.66 8.48
N GLN A 158 4.12 4.19 7.75
CA GLN A 158 2.84 3.78 8.35
C GLN A 158 3.03 2.65 9.36
N SER A 159 3.85 1.63 9.02
CA SER A 159 4.19 0.56 9.96
C SER A 159 4.93 1.08 11.19
N LEU A 160 5.91 1.97 11.01
CA LEU A 160 6.65 2.59 12.12
C LEU A 160 5.72 3.39 13.03
N LEU A 161 4.81 4.17 12.45
CA LEU A 161 3.85 4.99 13.17
C LEU A 161 2.84 4.14 13.94
N ALA A 162 2.42 2.99 13.39
CA ALA A 162 1.57 2.03 14.09
C ALA A 162 2.24 1.52 15.37
N VAL A 163 3.53 1.14 15.33
CA VAL A 163 4.29 0.69 16.52
C VAL A 163 4.35 1.78 17.59
N LEU A 164 4.55 3.03 17.18
CA LEU A 164 4.73 4.14 18.10
C LEU A 164 3.40 4.56 18.76
N LEU A 165 2.28 4.46 18.05
CA LEU A 165 0.96 4.84 18.58
C LEU A 165 0.23 3.69 19.29
N LEU A 166 0.51 2.42 18.97
CA LEU A 166 -0.13 1.27 19.60
C LEU A 166 0.81 0.68 20.66
N PRO A 167 0.62 1.00 21.97
CA PRO A 167 1.53 0.58 23.04
C PRO A 167 1.61 -0.94 23.28
N ASN A 168 0.72 -1.74 22.65
CA ASN A 168 0.68 -3.20 22.76
C ASN A 168 1.25 -3.95 21.55
N GLU A 169 1.69 -3.26 20.49
CA GLU A 169 2.19 -3.91 19.29
C GLU A 169 3.73 -3.88 19.25
N SER A 170 4.37 -4.95 19.72
CA SER A 170 5.83 -5.09 19.64
C SER A 170 6.25 -5.66 18.29
N LEU A 171 6.95 -4.86 17.48
CA LEU A 171 7.52 -5.37 16.23
C LEU A 171 8.72 -6.28 16.53
N PRO A 172 8.83 -7.42 15.83
CA PRO A 172 10.03 -8.25 15.93
C PRO A 172 11.23 -7.43 15.42
N LEU A 173 12.36 -7.52 16.13
CA LEU A 173 13.66 -6.90 15.76
C LEU A 173 13.97 -6.89 14.26
N PRO A 174 13.80 -8.00 13.50
CA PRO A 174 14.05 -7.97 12.07
C PRO A 174 13.12 -7.10 11.22
N ALA A 175 11.88 -6.87 11.65
CA ALA A 175 11.00 -5.90 10.98
C ALA A 175 11.54 -4.47 11.16
N ILE A 176 12.09 -4.16 12.35
CA ILE A 176 12.75 -2.88 12.62
C ILE A 176 14.00 -2.72 11.74
N VAL A 177 14.82 -3.77 11.63
CA VAL A 177 16.00 -3.76 10.74
C VAL A 177 15.60 -3.55 9.28
N SER A 178 14.53 -4.21 8.82
CA SER A 178 13.97 -4.03 7.48
C SER A 178 13.54 -2.58 7.22
N ILE A 179 12.79 -1.98 8.17
CA ILE A 179 12.34 -0.58 8.12
C ILE A 179 13.53 0.37 7.96
N VAL A 180 14.57 0.23 8.78
CA VAL A 180 15.78 1.07 8.73
C VAL A 180 16.49 0.93 7.38
N PHE A 181 16.61 -0.28 6.86
CA PHE A 181 17.24 -0.53 5.57
C PHE A 181 16.47 0.10 4.40
N ILE A 182 15.14 -0.05 4.40
CA ILE A 182 14.28 0.53 3.34
C ILE A 182 14.32 2.07 3.39
N LEU A 183 14.28 2.67 4.57
CA LEU A 183 14.38 4.12 4.74
C LEU A 183 15.74 4.66 4.30
N THR A 184 16.83 4.01 4.72
CA THR A 184 18.20 4.41 4.36
C THR A 184 18.42 4.31 2.85
N GLY A 185 18.00 3.20 2.23
CA GLY A 185 18.09 3.02 0.78
C GLY A 185 17.25 4.04 0.00
N SER A 186 16.05 4.37 0.49
CA SER A 186 15.16 5.36 -0.15
C SER A 186 15.68 6.79 -0.03
N ALA A 187 16.25 7.15 1.12
CA ALA A 187 16.89 8.45 1.34
C ALA A 187 18.13 8.61 0.42
N GLY A 188 18.99 7.58 0.36
CA GLY A 188 20.15 7.58 -0.54
C GLY A 188 19.77 7.66 -2.02
N TYR A 189 18.69 6.99 -2.44
CA TYR A 189 18.18 7.09 -3.82
C TYR A 189 17.70 8.51 -4.15
N THR A 190 16.96 9.12 -3.23
CA THR A 190 16.43 10.48 -3.43
C THR A 190 17.56 11.50 -3.52
N TRP A 191 18.59 11.37 -2.66
CA TRP A 191 19.76 12.24 -2.67
C TRP A 191 20.53 12.18 -3.99
N GLN A 192 20.81 10.97 -4.50
CA GLN A 192 21.49 10.80 -5.80
C GLN A 192 20.64 11.38 -6.94
N LYS A 193 19.33 11.15 -6.91
CA LYS A 193 18.42 11.67 -7.92
C LYS A 193 18.32 13.21 -7.89
N GLU A 194 18.39 13.81 -6.70
CA GLU A 194 18.46 15.26 -6.51
C GLU A 194 19.75 15.82 -7.14
N GLN A 195 20.89 15.16 -6.92
CA GLN A 195 22.17 15.55 -7.53
C GLN A 195 22.15 15.41 -9.06
N ASP A 196 21.59 14.33 -9.59
CA ASP A 196 21.45 14.15 -11.05
C ASP A 196 20.56 15.23 -11.68
N ARG A 197 19.49 15.63 -10.98
CA ARG A 197 18.63 16.74 -11.40
C ARG A 197 19.36 18.08 -11.36
N LYS A 198 20.14 18.33 -10.31
CA LYS A 198 20.92 19.56 -10.15
C LYS A 198 22.02 19.66 -11.20
N ASN A 199 22.72 18.56 -11.49
CA ASN A 199 23.76 18.49 -12.52
C ASN A 199 23.21 18.64 -13.94
N LYS A 200 22.01 18.10 -14.22
CA LYS A 200 21.32 18.31 -15.51
C LYS A 200 20.74 19.72 -15.64
N GLY A 201 20.28 20.33 -14.54
CA GLY A 201 19.82 21.72 -14.50
C GLY A 201 20.93 22.74 -14.81
N THR A 202 22.15 22.46 -14.35
CA THR A 202 23.32 23.31 -14.65
C THR A 202 23.78 23.21 -16.12
N GLN A 203 23.45 22.15 -16.86
CA GLN A 203 23.75 22.04 -18.29
C GLN A 203 22.68 22.67 -19.21
N ALA A 204 21.51 23.04 -18.69
CA ALA A 204 20.43 23.65 -19.48
C ALA A 204 20.51 25.20 -19.56
N ALA A 205 21.61 25.79 -19.08
CA ALA A 205 21.89 27.21 -19.27
C ALA A 205 23.25 27.45 -19.97
N PRO A 206 23.34 27.26 -21.29
CA PRO A 206 24.29 27.99 -22.11
C PRO A 206 23.53 29.02 -22.96
N GLY A 207 23.79 30.31 -22.69
CA GLY A 207 23.71 31.38 -23.69
C GLY A 207 22.33 31.79 -24.22
N ARG A 208 21.77 32.85 -23.64
CA ARG A 208 21.22 33.96 -24.44
C ARG A 208 21.82 35.25 -23.90
N ALA A 209 22.94 35.63 -24.52
CA ALA A 209 23.33 37.03 -24.67
C ALA A 209 22.32 37.73 -25.60
#